data_AF-A0A7C4GRC7-F1
#
_entry.id   AF-A0A7C4GRC7-F1
#
_cell.length_a   1.000
_cell.length_b   1.000
_cell.length_c   1.000
_cell.angle_alpha   90.00
_cell.angle_beta   90.00
_cell.angle_gamma   90.00
#
_symmetry.space_group_name_H-M   'P 1'
#
loop_
_entity.id
_entity.type
_entity.pdbx_description
1 polymer ?
#
loop_
_entity_poly.entity_id
_entity_poly.type
_entity_poly.pdbx_seq_one_letter_code
_entity_poly.pdbx_strand_id
1 'polypeptide(L)'
;MIVVTEKEDPVKLHKDGNTLYELGKYEEAKEKFLRASELYQKANNFFDATYSLFKAGECAFMLKDYDKAVEYFLKSADLSFSKGFERFGVSALEYARDCYEAMAQKEKAAEIEKKIKEVKKRLEESF
;
A
#
# COMPACT_ATOMS: atom_id res chain seq x y z
N MET A 1 -29.49 -22.36 11.41
CA MET A 1 -28.90 -21.92 10.13
C MET A 1 -27.41 -21.72 10.35
N ILE A 2 -26.57 -22.64 9.85
CA ILE A 2 -25.14 -22.39 9.78
C ILE A 2 -24.95 -21.51 8.55
N VAL A 3 -24.71 -20.22 8.76
CA VAL A 3 -24.25 -19.36 7.68
C VAL A 3 -22.86 -19.86 7.35
N VAL A 4 -22.74 -20.66 6.29
CA VAL A 4 -21.45 -20.94 5.67
C VAL A 4 -21.01 -19.62 5.07
N THR A 5 -20.33 -18.79 5.86
CA THR A 5 -19.56 -17.67 5.31
C THR A 5 -18.51 -18.31 4.41
N GLU A 6 -18.68 -18.23 3.10
CA GLU A 6 -17.60 -18.51 2.16
C GLU A 6 -16.38 -17.76 2.66
N LYS A 7 -15.32 -18.50 2.99
CA LYS A 7 -14.08 -17.89 3.44
C LYS A 7 -13.51 -17.16 2.23
N GLU A 8 -13.59 -15.84 2.23
CA GLU A 8 -13.04 -15.00 1.17
C GLU A 8 -11.57 -15.38 0.94
N ASP A 9 -11.22 -15.64 -0.32
CA ASP A 9 -9.86 -15.99 -0.72
C ASP A 9 -9.08 -14.70 -1.07
N PRO A 10 -8.06 -14.32 -0.26
CA PRO A 10 -7.26 -13.12 -0.53
C PRO A 10 -6.55 -13.17 -1.89
N VAL A 11 -6.20 -14.36 -2.39
CA VAL A 11 -5.54 -14.51 -3.70
C VAL A 11 -6.51 -14.17 -4.83
N LYS A 12 -7.77 -14.62 -4.71
CA LYS A 12 -8.81 -14.27 -5.67
C LYS A 12 -9.11 -12.77 -5.63
N LEU A 13 -9.30 -12.20 -4.45
CA LEU A 13 -9.55 -10.76 -4.28
C LEU A 13 -8.42 -9.91 -4.87
N HIS A 14 -7.17 -10.28 -4.61
CA HIS A 14 -6.01 -9.63 -5.21
C HIS A 14 -6.08 -9.68 -6.74
N LYS A 15 -6.29 -10.87 -7.33
CA LYS A 15 -6.36 -11.03 -8.80
C LYS A 15 -7.49 -10.19 -9.40
N ASP A 16 -8.67 -10.24 -8.81
CA ASP A 16 -9.82 -9.42 -9.22
C ASP A 16 -9.46 -7.93 -9.13
N GLY A 17 -8.78 -7.50 -8.06
CA GLY A 17 -8.27 -6.14 -7.90
C GLY A 17 -7.32 -5.70 -9.01
N ASN A 18 -6.39 -6.58 -9.43
CA ASN A 18 -5.49 -6.30 -10.56
C ASN A 18 -6.27 -6.14 -11.87
N THR A 19 -7.22 -7.04 -12.16
CA THR A 19 -8.05 -6.92 -13.36
C THR A 19 -8.87 -5.63 -13.36
N LEU A 20 -9.47 -5.26 -12.22
CA LEU A 20 -10.21 -4.00 -12.08
C LEU A 20 -9.29 -2.77 -12.27
N TYR A 21 -8.07 -2.82 -11.74
CA TYR A 21 -7.07 -1.77 -11.90
C TYR A 21 -6.70 -1.57 -13.38
N GLU A 22 -6.44 -2.65 -14.11
CA GLU A 22 -6.14 -2.62 -15.55
C GLU A 22 -7.30 -2.07 -16.38
N LEU A 23 -8.54 -2.31 -15.93
CA LEU A 23 -9.75 -1.75 -16.54
C LEU A 23 -10.04 -0.29 -16.13
N GLY A 24 -9.19 0.34 -15.32
CA GLY A 24 -9.39 1.71 -14.83
C GLY A 24 -10.48 1.85 -13.76
N LYS A 25 -10.98 0.73 -13.23
CA LYS A 25 -12.01 0.68 -12.18
C LYS A 25 -11.37 0.81 -10.80
N TYR A 26 -10.71 1.95 -10.56
CA TYR A 26 -9.85 2.14 -9.40
C TYR A 26 -10.57 2.06 -8.06
N GLU A 27 -11.82 2.52 -7.96
CA GLU A 27 -12.59 2.45 -6.71
C GLU A 27 -12.90 0.98 -6.33
N GLU A 28 -13.40 0.20 -7.30
CA GLU A 28 -13.65 -1.24 -7.10
C GLU A 28 -12.34 -2.00 -6.81
N ALA A 29 -11.26 -1.68 -7.51
CA ALA A 29 -9.95 -2.29 -7.31
C ALA A 29 -9.40 -2.03 -5.90
N LYS A 30 -9.51 -0.79 -5.43
CA LYS A 30 -9.08 -0.35 -4.08
C LYS A 30 -9.76 -1.20 -2.99
N GLU A 31 -11.08 -1.37 -3.08
CA GLU A 31 -11.83 -2.19 -2.12
C GLU A 31 -11.33 -3.64 -2.08
N LYS A 32 -11.08 -4.24 -3.25
CA LYS A 32 -10.55 -5.61 -3.34
C LYS A 32 -9.17 -5.72 -2.72
N PHE A 33 -8.28 -4.78 -2.98
CA PHE A 33 -6.93 -4.78 -2.42
C PHE A 33 -6.91 -4.57 -0.91
N LEU A 34 -7.75 -3.67 -0.37
CA LEU A 34 -7.87 -3.49 1.08
C LEU A 34 -8.36 -4.76 1.76
N ARG A 35 -9.40 -5.40 1.20
CA ARG A 35 -9.92 -6.65 1.74
C ARG A 35 -8.89 -7.79 1.66
N ALA A 36 -8.17 -7.89 0.53
CA ALA A 36 -7.09 -8.86 0.38
C ALA A 36 -5.99 -8.63 1.42
N SER A 37 -5.57 -7.38 1.66
CA SER A 37 -4.55 -7.06 2.67
C SER A 37 -4.96 -7.50 4.07
N GLU A 38 -6.19 -7.22 4.51
CA GLU A 38 -6.69 -7.64 5.82
C GLU A 38 -6.63 -9.16 6.00
N LEU A 39 -7.02 -9.91 4.97
CA LEU A 39 -7.04 -11.37 4.99
C LEU A 39 -5.63 -11.95 4.96
N TYR A 40 -4.73 -11.37 4.17
CA TYR A 40 -3.31 -11.75 4.15
C TYR A 40 -2.64 -11.50 5.51
N GLN A 41 -2.93 -10.38 6.18
CA GLN A 41 -2.42 -10.11 7.54
C GLN A 41 -2.93 -11.16 8.54
N LYS A 42 -4.22 -11.51 8.52
CA LYS A 42 -4.79 -12.57 9.36
C LYS A 42 -4.16 -13.94 9.10
N ALA A 43 -3.69 -14.18 7.87
CA ALA A 43 -2.98 -15.38 7.48
C ALA A 43 -1.46 -15.33 7.73
N ASN A 44 -0.94 -14.26 8.36
CA ASN A 44 0.50 -13.98 8.52
C ASN A 44 1.29 -13.89 7.20
N ASN A 45 0.61 -13.70 6.06
CA ASN A 45 1.25 -13.43 4.78
C ASN A 45 1.47 -11.93 4.62
N PHE A 46 2.47 -11.41 5.33
CA PHE A 46 2.72 -9.97 5.37
C PHE A 46 3.27 -9.40 4.06
N PHE A 47 3.91 -10.22 3.23
CA PHE A 47 4.41 -9.79 1.93
C PHE A 47 3.25 -9.39 1.00
N ASP A 48 2.29 -10.31 0.80
CA ASP A 48 1.13 -10.03 -0.06
C ASP A 48 0.18 -8.99 0.56
N ALA A 49 0.12 -8.90 1.90
CA ALA A 49 -0.59 -7.83 2.58
C ALA A 49 0.00 -6.44 2.27
N THR A 50 1.33 -6.34 2.28
CA THR A 50 2.07 -5.10 1.98
C THR A 50 1.86 -4.68 0.53
N TYR A 51 1.97 -5.64 -0.39
CA TYR A 51 1.71 -5.39 -1.81
C TYR A 51 0.26 -4.94 -2.05
N SER A 52 -0.71 -5.59 -1.42
CA SER A 52 -2.11 -5.23 -1.58
C SER A 52 -2.39 -3.81 -1.04
N LEU A 53 -1.81 -3.42 0.09
CA LEU A 53 -1.89 -2.03 0.57
C LEU A 53 -1.26 -1.03 -0.40
N PHE A 54 -0.11 -1.38 -0.99
CA PHE A 54 0.54 -0.55 -1.99
C PHE A 54 -0.37 -0.33 -3.21
N LYS A 55 -0.97 -1.40 -3.74
CA LYS A 55 -1.93 -1.33 -4.84
C LYS A 55 -3.18 -0.51 -4.50
N ALA A 56 -3.69 -0.60 -3.27
CA ALA A 56 -4.78 0.26 -2.81
C ALA A 56 -4.37 1.75 -2.79
N GLY A 57 -3.13 2.05 -2.39
CA GLY A 57 -2.53 3.38 -2.50
C GLY A 57 -2.47 3.89 -3.94
N GLU A 58 -2.00 3.07 -4.88
CA GLU A 58 -1.99 3.43 -6.31
C GLU A 58 -3.40 3.70 -6.83
N CYS A 59 -4.39 2.90 -6.45
CA CYS A 59 -5.79 3.15 -6.83
C CYS A 59 -6.28 4.52 -6.33
N ALA A 60 -6.04 4.84 -5.06
CA ALA A 60 -6.41 6.14 -4.48
C ALA A 60 -5.67 7.31 -5.17
N PHE A 61 -4.39 7.12 -5.51
CA PHE A 61 -3.60 8.10 -6.26
C PHE A 61 -4.20 8.35 -7.65
N MET A 62 -4.57 7.30 -8.38
CA MET A 62 -5.21 7.42 -9.70
C MET A 62 -6.58 8.12 -9.63
N LEU A 63 -7.28 7.97 -8.51
CA LEU A 63 -8.53 8.67 -8.21
C LEU A 63 -8.31 10.12 -7.74
N LYS A 64 -7.06 10.55 -7.55
CA LYS A 64 -6.67 11.84 -6.95
C LYS A 64 -7.16 12.03 -5.51
N ASP A 65 -7.47 10.93 -4.83
CA ASP A 65 -7.72 10.92 -3.38
C ASP A 65 -6.37 10.81 -2.65
N TYR A 66 -5.62 11.91 -2.70
CA TYR A 66 -4.25 11.95 -2.21
C TYR A 66 -4.15 11.74 -0.69
N ASP A 67 -5.15 12.18 0.07
CA ASP A 67 -5.20 11.94 1.51
C ASP A 67 -5.30 10.44 1.82
N LYS A 68 -6.17 9.69 1.13
CA LYS A 68 -6.26 8.23 1.28
C LYS A 68 -5.05 7.50 0.71
N ALA A 69 -4.50 7.97 -0.40
CA ALA A 69 -3.30 7.40 -0.99
C ALA A 69 -2.14 7.45 0.02
N VAL A 70 -1.90 8.60 0.66
CA VAL A 70 -0.92 8.74 1.75
C VAL A 70 -1.18 7.72 2.86
N GLU A 71 -2.42 7.60 3.33
CA GLU A 71 -2.78 6.66 4.40
C GLU A 71 -2.36 5.21 4.05
N TYR A 72 -2.68 4.76 2.83
CA TYR A 72 -2.39 3.40 2.40
C TYR A 72 -0.90 3.17 2.10
N PHE A 73 -0.22 4.15 1.49
CA PHE A 73 1.21 4.06 1.25
C PHE A 73 2.01 4.04 2.56
N LEU A 74 1.67 4.88 3.54
CA LEU A 74 2.34 4.86 4.84
C LEU A 74 2.11 3.53 5.58
N LYS A 75 0.88 2.99 5.55
CA LYS A 75 0.59 1.65 6.09
C LYS A 75 1.39 0.55 5.39
N SER A 76 1.51 0.62 4.07
CA SER A 76 2.34 -0.31 3.29
C SER A 76 3.82 -0.19 3.71
N ALA A 77 4.35 1.03 3.79
CA ALA A 77 5.73 1.28 4.17
C ALA A 77 6.05 0.76 5.58
N ASP A 78 5.20 1.09 6.56
CA ASP A 78 5.40 0.68 7.95
C ASP A 78 5.32 -0.85 8.08
N LEU A 79 4.38 -1.52 7.39
CA LEU A 79 4.31 -2.98 7.38
C LEU A 79 5.56 -3.60 6.74
N SER A 80 6.01 -3.06 5.60
CA SER A 80 7.22 -3.47 4.89
C SER A 80 8.44 -3.43 5.82
N PHE A 81 8.71 -2.29 6.46
CA PHE A 81 9.86 -2.12 7.35
C PHE A 81 9.74 -2.95 8.63
N SER A 82 8.55 -3.07 9.21
CA SER A 82 8.34 -3.85 10.44
C SER A 82 8.62 -5.35 10.29
N LYS A 83 8.54 -5.87 9.05
CA LYS A 83 8.75 -7.28 8.73
C LYS A 83 10.07 -7.53 8.00
N GLY A 84 10.88 -6.50 7.77
CA GLY A 84 12.16 -6.61 7.06
C GLY A 84 12.01 -6.87 5.57
N PHE A 85 10.86 -6.56 4.98
CA PHE A 85 10.71 -6.53 3.53
C PHE A 85 10.97 -5.11 3.06
N GLU A 86 11.99 -4.88 2.25
CA GLU A 86 12.36 -3.52 1.84
C GLU A 86 11.74 -3.12 0.49
N ARG A 87 11.30 -4.12 -0.28
CA ARG A 87 10.90 -3.99 -1.70
C ARG A 87 9.83 -2.92 -1.95
N PHE A 88 8.86 -2.77 -1.04
CA PHE A 88 7.76 -1.82 -1.23
C PHE A 88 7.87 -0.58 -0.34
N GLY A 89 8.66 -0.63 0.73
CA GLY A 89 8.67 0.43 1.74
C GLY A 89 9.16 1.76 1.21
N VAL A 90 10.27 1.77 0.47
CA VAL A 90 10.84 3.01 -0.10
C VAL A 90 9.91 3.59 -1.16
N SER A 91 9.43 2.77 -2.09
CA SER A 91 8.52 3.22 -3.15
C SER A 91 7.20 3.74 -2.59
N ALA A 92 6.66 3.11 -1.54
CA ALA A 92 5.47 3.62 -0.86
C ALA A 92 5.73 5.01 -0.24
N LEU A 93 6.88 5.23 0.39
CA LEU A 93 7.25 6.56 0.88
C LEU A 93 7.39 7.58 -0.26
N GLU A 94 7.98 7.20 -1.40
CA GLU A 94 8.10 8.08 -2.57
C GLU A 94 6.71 8.50 -3.08
N TYR A 95 5.78 7.57 -3.22
CA TYR A 95 4.39 7.91 -3.58
C TYR A 95 3.68 8.77 -2.52
N ALA A 96 3.90 8.52 -1.23
CA ALA A 96 3.33 9.35 -0.18
C ALA A 96 3.86 10.79 -0.24
N ARG A 97 5.16 10.98 -0.56
CA ARG A 97 5.74 12.31 -0.82
C ARG A 97 5.05 12.97 -2.01
N ASP A 98 4.92 12.26 -3.13
CA ASP A 98 4.30 12.80 -4.35
C ASP A 98 2.84 13.21 -4.12
N CYS A 99 2.10 12.47 -3.28
CA CYS A 99 0.75 12.85 -2.84
C CYS A 99 0.77 14.16 -2.04
N TYR A 100 1.70 14.32 -1.09
CA TYR A 100 1.83 15.56 -0.34
C TYR A 100 2.20 16.74 -1.23
N GLU A 101 3.05 16.55 -2.23
CA GLU A 101 3.37 17.57 -3.23
C GLU A 101 2.14 17.95 -4.07
N ALA A 102 1.35 16.97 -4.52
CA ALA A 102 0.12 17.19 -5.25
C ALA A 102 -0.92 17.98 -4.43
N MET A 103 -0.93 17.82 -3.10
CA MET A 103 -1.74 18.59 -2.16
C MET A 103 -1.10 19.91 -1.71
N ALA A 104 0.05 20.29 -2.26
CA ALA A 104 0.86 21.45 -1.85
C ALA A 104 1.31 21.45 -0.36
N GLN A 105 1.33 20.29 0.29
CA GLN A 105 1.77 20.10 1.68
C GLN A 105 3.30 19.94 1.75
N LYS A 106 4.03 21.02 1.41
CA LYS A 106 5.49 21.00 1.26
C LYS A 106 6.26 20.55 2.50
N GLU A 107 5.79 20.94 3.68
CA GLU A 107 6.43 20.55 4.96
C GLU A 107 6.40 19.02 5.13
N LYS A 108 5.23 18.40 4.93
CA LYS A 108 5.08 16.94 5.03
C LYS A 108 5.84 16.20 3.94
N ALA A 109 5.87 16.73 2.71
CA ALA A 109 6.69 16.16 1.63
C ALA A 109 8.19 16.15 2.02
N ALA A 110 8.69 17.23 2.61
CA ALA A 110 10.07 17.32 3.09
C ALA A 110 10.36 16.35 4.25
N GLU A 111 9.40 16.12 5.15
CA GLU A 111 9.52 15.10 6.20
C GLU A 111 9.63 13.68 5.62
N ILE A 112 8.80 13.34 4.63
CA ILE A 112 8.88 12.05 3.95
C ILE A 112 10.19 11.90 3.17
N GLU A 113 10.65 12.94 2.48
CA GLU A 113 11.94 12.94 1.78
C GLU A 113 13.11 12.68 2.75
N LYS A 114 13.07 13.28 3.94
CA LYS A 114 14.05 13.00 5.00
C LYS A 114 13.99 11.53 5.44
N LYS A 115 12.80 10.99 5.67
CA LYS A 115 12.60 9.57 6.04
C LYS A 115 13.14 8.63 4.95
N ILE A 116 12.91 8.94 3.67
CA ILE A 116 13.45 8.15 2.54
C ILE A 116 14.97 8.09 2.59
N LYS A 117 15.65 9.24 2.78
CA LYS A 117 17.12 9.31 2.87
C LYS A 117 17.66 8.50 4.05
N GLU A 118 17.04 8.61 5.21
CA GLU A 118 17.43 7.85 6.41
C GLU A 118 17.28 6.34 6.22
N VAL A 119 16.18 5.91 5.58
CA VAL A 119 15.96 4.49 5.25
C VAL A 119 17.02 4.02 4.25
N LYS A 120 17.19 4.68 3.10
CA LYS A 120 18.15 4.29 2.06
C LYS A 120 19.57 4.15 2.62
N LYS A 121 20.01 5.12 3.43
CA LYS A 121 21.31 5.05 4.11
C LYS A 121 21.45 3.82 5.01
N ARG A 122 20.43 3.51 5.82
CA ARG A 122 20.44 2.31 6.68
C ARG A 122 20.54 1.03 5.86
N LEU A 123 19.85 0.97 4.71
CA LEU A 123 19.89 -0.19 3.83
C LEU A 123 21.29 -0.38 3.23
N GLU A 124 21.93 0.70 2.78
CA GLU A 124 23.30 0.67 2.26
C GLU A 124 24.31 0.22 3.31
N GLU A 125 24.14 0.62 4.58
CA GLU A 125 25.00 0.23 5.71
C GLU A 125 24.77 -1.22 6.19
N SER A 126 23.72 -1.90 5.68
CA SER A 126 23.37 -3.27 6.06
C SER A 126 23.98 -4.35 5.14
N PHE A 127 24.77 -3.95 4.14
CA PHE A 127 25.52 -4.82 3.22
C PHE A 127 27.03 -4.65 3.40
#